data_AF-A0A090VYL5-F1
#
_entry.id   AF-A0A090VYL5-F1
#
_cell.length_a   1.000
_cell.length_b   1.000
_cell.length_c   1.000
_cell.angle_alpha   90.00
_cell.angle_beta   90.00
_cell.angle_gamma   90.00
#
_symmetry.space_group_name_H-M   'P 1'
#
loop_
_entity.id
_entity.type
_entity.pdbx_description
1 polymer ?
#
loop_
_entity_poly.entity_id
_entity_poly.type
_entity_poly.pdbx_seq_one_letter_code
_entity_poly.pdbx_strand_id
1 'polypeptide(L)'
;MEQPKITPWKRLIGLLQLEKRDILQIFYYAIFAGVVALSLPLGIQAIINLIQGAQISTSWIVLVILVTLGVAFSGLLQLMQLRIIETLQQRIFTRSAFELTYRFPKIKMSELRDYYPPELANRFFDTLTIQKSLSKILIDVPTAVLQILFALILLSFYHPFFIIFGLLLLVLIFVVFKFTAIKGLETSLVESKKI
;
A
#
# COMPACT_ATOMS: atom_id res chain seq x y z
N MET A 1 -11.56 -31.26 22.30
CA MET A 1 -10.61 -30.14 22.46
C MET A 1 -11.06 -29.04 21.51
N GLU A 2 -11.71 -28.01 22.05
CA GLU A 2 -12.19 -26.87 21.26
C GLU A 2 -10.99 -26.11 20.71
N GLN A 3 -10.86 -26.05 19.38
CA GLN A 3 -9.83 -25.21 18.76
C GLN A 3 -10.17 -23.75 19.04
N PRO A 4 -9.27 -22.96 19.64
CA PRO A 4 -9.57 -21.57 19.97
C PRO A 4 -9.90 -20.84 18.68
N LYS A 5 -11.10 -20.24 18.59
CA LYS A 5 -11.54 -19.44 17.44
C LYS A 5 -10.51 -18.33 17.20
N ILE A 6 -9.58 -18.57 16.28
CA ILE A 6 -8.57 -17.58 15.88
C ILE A 6 -9.34 -16.45 15.20
N THR A 7 -9.30 -15.26 15.78
CA THR A 7 -9.89 -14.07 15.16
C THR A 7 -9.30 -13.88 13.77
N PRO A 8 -10.10 -13.46 12.75
CA PRO A 8 -9.62 -13.24 11.39
C PRO A 8 -8.33 -12.39 11.35
N TRP A 9 -8.25 -11.39 12.23
CA TRP A 9 -7.06 -10.58 12.49
C TRP A 9 -5.82 -11.37 12.95
N LYS A 10 -5.95 -12.30 13.89
CA LYS A 10 -4.82 -13.15 14.32
C LYS A 10 -4.36 -14.11 13.23
N ARG A 11 -5.29 -14.60 12.40
CA ARG A 11 -4.97 -15.47 11.25
C ARG A 11 -4.26 -14.68 10.15
N LEU A 12 -4.67 -13.43 9.94
CA LEU A 12 -4.01 -12.47 9.05
C LEU A 12 -2.57 -12.19 9.49
N ILE A 13 -2.40 -11.87 10.78
CA ILE A 13 -1.09 -11.58 11.38
C ILE A 13 -0.19 -12.82 11.30
N GLY A 14 -0.73 -14.02 11.51
CA GLY A 14 0.01 -15.28 11.37
C GLY A 14 0.53 -15.56 9.95
N LEU A 15 -0.25 -15.22 8.91
CA LEU A 15 0.19 -15.30 7.51
C LEU A 15 1.28 -14.26 7.20
N LEU A 16 1.13 -13.04 7.72
CA LEU A 16 2.13 -11.97 7.61
C LEU A 16 3.43 -12.30 8.34
N GLN A 17 3.38 -13.17 9.36
CA GLN A 17 4.59 -13.62 10.05
C GLN A 17 5.51 -14.47 9.17
N LEU A 18 4.99 -15.13 8.13
CA LEU A 18 5.81 -15.88 7.17
C LEU A 18 6.61 -14.98 6.21
N GLU A 19 6.20 -13.73 6.01
CA GLU A 19 6.79 -12.80 5.03
C GLU A 19 7.42 -11.55 5.68
N LYS A 20 7.70 -11.60 7.00
CA LYS A 20 8.24 -10.45 7.76
C LYS A 20 9.48 -9.80 7.14
N ARG A 21 10.37 -10.59 6.53
CA ARG A 21 11.59 -10.08 5.88
C ARG A 21 11.26 -9.21 4.67
N ASP A 22 10.35 -9.68 3.82
CA ASP A 22 9.95 -8.96 2.61
C ASP A 22 9.16 -7.69 2.99
N ILE A 23 8.28 -7.79 3.99
CA ILE A 23 7.52 -6.63 4.53
C ILE A 23 8.45 -5.58 5.15
N LEU A 24 9.45 -5.99 5.93
CA LEU A 24 10.43 -5.07 6.50
C LEU A 24 11.25 -4.36 5.41
N GLN A 25 11.67 -5.09 4.38
CA GLN A 25 12.44 -4.52 3.28
C GLN A 25 11.62 -3.48 2.50
N ILE A 26 10.34 -3.76 2.28
CA ILE A 26 9.41 -2.81 1.67
C ILE A 26 9.19 -1.60 2.57
N PHE A 27 9.08 -1.79 3.89
CA PHE A 27 8.95 -0.69 4.84
C PHE A 27 10.18 0.23 4.82
N TYR A 28 11.40 -0.32 4.77
CA TYR A 28 12.63 0.47 4.60
C TYR A 28 12.64 1.23 3.26
N TYR A 29 12.24 0.59 2.17
CA TYR A 29 12.13 1.23 0.86
C TYR A 29 11.08 2.35 0.87
N ALA A 30 9.93 2.15 1.51
CA ALA A 30 8.86 3.14 1.62
C ALA A 30 9.29 4.37 2.43
N ILE A 31 10.01 4.18 3.54
CA ILE A 31 10.58 5.29 4.31
C ILE A 31 11.58 6.07 3.44
N PHE A 32 12.50 5.36 2.78
CA PHE A 32 13.51 6.00 1.95
C PHE A 32 12.89 6.77 0.76
N ALA A 33 11.96 6.13 0.06
CA ALA A 33 11.20 6.77 -1.02
C ALA A 33 10.38 7.96 -0.53
N GLY A 34 9.76 7.85 0.65
CA GLY A 34 9.06 8.96 1.31
C GLY A 34 9.98 10.15 1.54
N VAL A 35 11.14 9.95 2.16
CA VAL A 35 12.14 11.01 2.40
C VAL A 35 12.60 11.66 1.10
N VAL A 36 12.93 10.87 0.08
CA VAL A 36 13.32 11.39 -1.24
C VAL A 36 12.19 12.17 -1.90
N ALA A 37 10.96 11.66 -1.86
CA ALA A 37 9.80 12.34 -2.46
C ALA A 37 9.50 13.69 -1.81
N LEU A 38 9.84 13.89 -0.53
CA LEU A 38 9.64 15.14 0.20
C LEU A 38 10.76 16.15 -0.03
N SER A 39 11.97 15.68 -0.35
CA SER A 39 13.09 16.58 -0.65
C SER A 39 12.91 17.27 -2.01
N LEU A 40 12.19 16.64 -2.95
CA LEU A 40 11.93 17.20 -4.28
C LEU A 40 11.11 18.51 -4.22
N PRO A 41 9.95 18.60 -3.53
CA PRO A 41 9.23 19.85 -3.33
C PRO A 41 10.08 20.95 -2.71
N LEU A 42 10.92 20.64 -1.71
CA LEU A 42 11.80 21.62 -1.07
C LEU A 42 12.88 22.13 -2.03
N GLY A 43 13.47 21.25 -2.82
CA GLY A 43 14.44 21.62 -3.85
C GLY A 43 13.82 22.52 -4.92
N ILE A 44 12.63 22.18 -5.39
CA ILE A 44 11.86 23.00 -6.33
C ILE A 44 11.53 24.37 -5.72
N GLN A 45 11.11 24.40 -4.44
CA GLN A 45 10.81 25.64 -3.74
C GLN A 45 12.04 26.55 -3.63
N ALA A 46 13.22 25.99 -3.34
CA ALA A 46 14.47 26.74 -3.28
C ALA A 46 14.81 27.38 -4.64
N ILE A 47 14.59 26.66 -5.75
CA ILE A 47 14.75 27.19 -7.10
C ILE A 47 13.80 28.38 -7.34
N ILE A 48 12.52 28.22 -7.00
CA ILE A 48 11.52 29.28 -7.16
C ILE A 48 11.94 30.53 -6.37
N ASN A 49 12.38 30.38 -5.13
CA ASN A 49 12.80 31.49 -4.28
C ASN A 49 14.02 32.24 -4.85
N LEU A 50 15.01 31.53 -5.39
CA LEU A 50 16.19 32.16 -6.01
C LEU A 50 15.83 32.96 -7.27
N ILE A 51 14.93 32.41 -8.10
CA ILE A 51 14.44 33.08 -9.30
C ILE A 51 13.62 34.32 -8.93
N GLN A 52 12.70 34.20 -7.95
CA GLN A 52 11.88 35.32 -7.47
C GLN A 52 12.70 36.41 -6.77
N GLY A 53 13.80 36.04 -6.10
CA GLY A 53 14.73 36.98 -5.48
C GLY A 53 15.57 37.79 -6.47
N ALA A 54 15.36 37.63 -7.78
CA ALA A 54 16.13 38.26 -8.87
C ALA A 54 17.65 38.06 -8.76
N GLN A 55 18.10 37.07 -7.99
CA GLN A 55 19.51 36.70 -7.90
C GLN A 55 19.82 35.73 -9.03
N ILE A 56 20.15 36.29 -10.20
CA ILE A 56 20.71 35.52 -11.32
C ILE A 56 22.14 35.12 -10.93
N SER A 57 22.25 34.11 -10.07
CA SER A 57 23.52 33.52 -9.64
C SER A 57 23.69 32.13 -10.27
N THR A 58 24.92 31.64 -10.36
CA THR A 58 25.20 30.27 -10.82
C THR A 58 24.46 29.21 -9.99
N SER A 59 24.01 29.56 -8.78
CA SER A 59 23.33 28.67 -7.84
C SER A 59 22.02 28.09 -8.36
N TRP A 60 21.18 28.86 -9.06
CA TRP A 60 19.88 28.32 -9.54
C TRP A 60 20.07 27.26 -10.62
N ILE A 61 21.06 27.43 -11.52
CA ILE A 61 21.40 26.44 -12.56
C ILE A 61 21.89 25.14 -11.91
N VAL A 62 22.79 25.23 -10.92
CA VAL A 62 23.29 24.06 -10.18
C VAL A 62 22.17 23.34 -9.44
N LEU A 63 21.28 24.08 -8.78
CA LEU A 63 20.11 23.54 -8.09
C LEU A 63 19.15 22.85 -9.06
N VAL A 64 18.87 23.42 -10.24
CA VAL A 64 18.00 22.80 -11.25
C VAL A 64 18.58 21.47 -11.72
N ILE A 65 19.88 21.40 -12.02
CA ILE A 65 20.52 20.14 -12.43
C ILE A 65 20.45 19.11 -11.30
N LEU A 66 20.75 19.51 -10.06
CA LEU A 66 20.72 18.63 -8.90
C LEU A 66 19.31 18.09 -8.62
N VAL A 67 18.30 18.96 -8.66
CA VAL A 67 16.89 18.57 -8.47
C VAL A 67 16.43 17.66 -9.60
N THR A 68 16.80 17.95 -10.85
CA THR A 68 16.46 17.10 -12.00
C THR A 68 17.04 15.69 -11.84
N LEU A 69 18.30 15.57 -11.43
CA LEU A 69 18.92 14.28 -11.11
C LEU A 69 18.21 13.59 -9.93
N GLY A 70 17.82 14.34 -8.90
CA GLY A 70 17.04 13.84 -7.77
C GLY A 70 15.67 13.28 -8.19
N VAL A 71 14.95 13.97 -9.08
CA VAL A 71 13.67 13.51 -9.64
C VAL A 71 13.87 12.23 -10.43
N ALA A 72 14.88 12.18 -11.30
CA ALA A 72 15.21 10.98 -12.07
C ALA A 72 15.55 9.79 -11.14
N PHE A 73 16.35 10.02 -10.10
CA PHE A 73 16.69 9.01 -9.10
C PHE A 73 15.46 8.54 -8.31
N SER A 74 14.56 9.44 -7.93
CA SER A 74 13.29 9.10 -7.29
C SER A 74 12.44 8.20 -8.20
N GLY A 75 12.41 8.47 -9.51
CA GLY A 75 11.74 7.60 -10.48
C GLY A 75 12.34 6.19 -10.51
N LEU A 76 13.67 6.07 -10.46
CA LEU A 76 14.34 4.76 -10.38
C LEU A 76 14.00 4.00 -9.09
N LEU A 77 13.99 4.69 -7.94
CA LEU A 77 13.56 4.08 -6.67
C LEU A 77 12.12 3.57 -6.75
N GLN A 78 11.22 4.34 -7.37
CA GLN A 78 9.83 3.95 -7.55
C GLN A 78 9.71 2.69 -8.43
N LEU A 79 10.51 2.60 -9.51
CA LEU A 79 10.57 1.38 -10.35
C LEU A 79 11.08 0.17 -9.55
N MET A 80 12.10 0.35 -8.71
CA MET A 80 12.59 -0.72 -7.84
C MET A 80 11.51 -1.19 -6.85
N GLN A 81 10.79 -0.25 -6.24
CA GLN A 81 9.68 -0.56 -5.33
C GLN A 81 8.58 -1.35 -6.04
N LEU A 82 8.18 -0.94 -7.25
CA LEU A 82 7.21 -1.67 -8.06
C LEU A 82 7.67 -3.09 -8.38
N ARG A 83 8.94 -3.29 -8.75
CA ARG A 83 9.51 -4.62 -9.00
C ARG A 83 9.46 -5.51 -7.75
N ILE A 84 9.77 -4.96 -6.57
CA ILE A 84 9.73 -5.71 -5.30
C ILE A 84 8.29 -6.17 -5.03
N ILE A 85 7.32 -5.25 -5.18
CA ILE A 85 5.90 -5.55 -4.99
C ILE A 85 5.43 -6.63 -5.96
N GLU A 86 5.80 -6.51 -7.24
CA GLU A 86 5.43 -7.49 -8.26
C GLU A 86 6.04 -8.87 -7.97
N THR A 87 7.31 -8.93 -7.58
CA THR A 87 7.99 -10.19 -7.25
C THR A 87 7.34 -10.88 -6.06
N LEU A 88 6.98 -10.11 -5.02
CA LEU A 88 6.25 -10.63 -3.87
C LEU A 88 4.89 -11.19 -4.29
N GLN A 89 4.13 -10.45 -5.10
CA GLN A 89 2.84 -10.89 -5.61
C GLN A 89 2.95 -12.19 -6.42
N GLN A 90 3.96 -12.30 -7.29
CA GLN A 90 4.22 -13.51 -8.07
C GLN A 90 4.58 -14.71 -7.19
N ARG A 91 5.39 -14.51 -6.14
CA ARG A 91 5.77 -15.56 -5.18
C ARG A 91 4.56 -16.07 -4.41
N ILE A 92 3.73 -15.17 -3.86
CA ILE A 92 2.50 -15.52 -3.15
C ILE A 92 1.56 -16.31 -4.07
N PHE A 93 1.35 -15.81 -5.29
CA PHE A 93 0.50 -16.46 -6.28
C PHE A 93 0.96 -17.89 -6.58
N THR A 94 2.25 -18.06 -6.87
CA THR A 94 2.82 -19.36 -7.24
C THR A 94 2.69 -20.37 -6.10
N ARG A 95 2.96 -19.94 -4.86
CA ARG A 95 2.83 -20.80 -3.68
C ARG A 95 1.40 -21.27 -3.45
N SER A 96 0.44 -20.35 -3.53
CA SER A 96 -0.99 -20.66 -3.38
C SER A 96 -1.50 -21.57 -4.50
N ALA A 97 -1.04 -21.36 -5.74
CA ALA A 97 -1.36 -22.22 -6.88
C ALA A 97 -0.82 -23.65 -6.72
N PHE A 98 0.40 -23.81 -6.20
CA PHE A 98 0.97 -25.14 -5.89
C PHE A 98 0.24 -25.84 -4.76
N GLU A 99 -0.08 -25.12 -3.68
CA GLU A 99 -0.82 -25.70 -2.53
C GLU A 99 -2.21 -26.19 -2.95
N LEU A 100 -2.89 -25.45 -3.83
CA LEU A 100 -4.15 -25.91 -4.40
C LEU A 100 -3.95 -27.10 -5.33
N THR A 101 -3.07 -27.02 -6.32
CA THR A 101 -2.85 -28.12 -7.27
C THR A 101 -2.52 -29.43 -6.56
N TYR A 102 -1.83 -29.37 -5.41
CA TYR A 102 -1.55 -30.54 -4.57
C TYR A 102 -2.74 -31.04 -3.74
N ARG A 103 -3.61 -30.14 -3.25
CA ARG A 103 -4.77 -30.49 -2.41
C ARG A 103 -6.02 -30.84 -3.20
N PHE A 104 -6.26 -30.17 -4.33
CA PHE A 104 -7.45 -30.29 -5.15
C PHE A 104 -7.74 -31.74 -5.59
N PRO A 105 -6.75 -32.54 -6.04
CA PRO A 105 -6.99 -33.93 -6.44
C PRO A 105 -7.30 -34.87 -5.25
N LYS A 106 -6.99 -34.44 -4.02
CA LYS A 106 -7.14 -35.24 -2.80
C LYS A 106 -8.50 -35.05 -2.14
N ILE A 107 -9.35 -34.19 -2.70
CA ILE A 107 -10.71 -33.95 -2.19
C ILE A 107 -11.58 -35.17 -2.51
N LYS A 108 -12.15 -35.80 -1.48
CA LYS A 108 -13.03 -36.96 -1.67
C LYS A 108 -14.38 -36.51 -2.21
N MET A 109 -14.90 -37.19 -3.23
CA MET A 109 -16.23 -36.92 -3.79
C MET A 109 -17.38 -37.10 -2.78
N SER A 110 -17.14 -37.83 -1.68
CA SER A 110 -18.09 -37.94 -0.57
C SER A 110 -18.29 -36.62 0.19
N GLU A 111 -17.25 -35.78 0.29
CA GLU A 111 -17.31 -34.47 0.98
C GLU A 111 -17.86 -33.35 0.07
N LEU A 112 -17.90 -33.61 -1.25
CA LEU A 112 -18.46 -32.71 -2.27
C LEU A 112 -19.98 -32.90 -2.47
N ARG A 113 -20.64 -33.82 -1.75
CA ARG A 113 -22.07 -34.11 -1.97
C ARG A 113 -22.99 -32.93 -1.63
N ASP A 114 -22.61 -32.14 -0.64
CA ASP A 114 -23.38 -30.96 -0.19
C ASP A 114 -22.81 -29.64 -0.73
N TYR A 115 -21.77 -29.68 -1.57
CA TYR A 115 -21.08 -28.49 -2.09
C TYR A 115 -20.99 -28.50 -3.61
N TYR A 116 -21.30 -27.36 -4.23
CA TYR A 116 -21.16 -27.22 -5.68
C TYR A 116 -19.66 -27.12 -6.04
N PRO A 117 -19.08 -28.10 -6.77
CA PRO A 117 -17.63 -28.14 -7.04
C PRO A 117 -17.08 -26.87 -7.74
N PRO A 118 -17.81 -26.24 -8.68
CA PRO A 118 -17.41 -24.96 -9.26
C PRO A 118 -17.30 -23.82 -8.24
N GLU A 119 -18.12 -23.80 -7.20
CA GLU A 119 -18.05 -22.78 -6.14
C GLU A 119 -16.76 -22.91 -5.33
N LEU A 120 -16.30 -24.15 -5.06
CA LEU A 120 -15.01 -24.38 -4.39
C LEU A 120 -13.82 -23.91 -5.23
N ALA A 121 -13.90 -24.04 -6.56
CA ALA A 121 -12.92 -23.48 -7.47
C ALA A 121 -12.95 -21.94 -7.48
N ASN A 122 -14.14 -21.33 -7.45
CA ASN A 122 -14.27 -19.87 -7.34
C ASN A 122 -13.73 -19.35 -5.99
N ARG A 123 -14.03 -20.01 -4.88
CA ARG A 123 -13.50 -19.63 -3.55
C ARG A 123 -11.99 -19.71 -3.48
N PHE A 124 -11.34 -20.58 -4.28
CA PHE A 124 -9.90 -20.55 -4.42
C PHE A 124 -9.40 -19.25 -5.06
N PHE A 125 -9.99 -18.84 -6.20
CA PHE A 125 -9.65 -17.56 -6.82
C PHE A 125 -9.94 -16.37 -5.90
N ASP A 126 -10.98 -16.45 -5.08
CA ASP A 126 -11.26 -15.44 -4.05
C ASP A 126 -10.17 -15.39 -2.98
N THR A 127 -9.72 -16.54 -2.46
CA THR A 127 -8.63 -16.56 -1.48
C THR A 127 -7.33 -16.00 -2.05
N LEU A 128 -7.03 -16.28 -3.32
CA LEU A 128 -5.89 -15.70 -4.05
C LEU A 128 -6.04 -14.19 -4.23
N THR A 129 -7.23 -13.72 -4.60
CA THR A 129 -7.54 -12.30 -4.81
C THR A 129 -7.47 -11.55 -3.49
N ILE A 130 -7.99 -12.13 -2.40
CA ILE A 130 -7.88 -11.61 -1.04
C ILE A 130 -6.40 -11.55 -0.64
N GLN A 131 -5.61 -12.61 -0.82
CA GLN A 131 -4.18 -12.59 -0.49
C GLN A 131 -3.41 -11.51 -1.26
N LYS A 132 -3.66 -11.38 -2.57
CA LYS A 132 -3.03 -10.36 -3.42
C LYS A 132 -3.40 -8.94 -2.99
N SER A 133 -4.70 -8.67 -2.80
CA SER A 133 -5.18 -7.36 -2.37
C SER A 133 -4.69 -7.02 -0.96
N LEU A 134 -4.64 -8.00 -0.06
CA LEU A 134 -4.20 -7.80 1.30
C LEU A 134 -2.71 -7.48 1.40
N SER A 135 -1.85 -8.21 0.67
CA SER A 135 -0.41 -7.89 0.62
C SER A 135 -0.16 -6.53 -0.02
N LYS A 136 -0.92 -6.16 -1.04
CA LYS A 136 -0.85 -4.81 -1.64
C LYS A 136 -1.25 -3.73 -0.63
N ILE A 137 -2.39 -3.90 0.05
CA ILE A 137 -2.87 -2.97 1.09
C ILE A 137 -1.84 -2.84 2.21
N LEU A 138 -1.21 -3.94 2.62
CA LEU A 138 -0.22 -3.93 3.68
C LEU A 138 1.04 -3.12 3.34
N ILE A 139 1.30 -2.90 2.05
CA ILE A 139 2.44 -2.13 1.53
C ILE A 139 2.02 -0.69 1.27
N ASP A 140 0.90 -0.51 0.56
CA ASP A 140 0.43 0.80 0.12
C ASP A 140 -0.05 1.64 1.32
N VAL A 141 -0.70 1.04 2.32
CA VAL A 141 -1.23 1.78 3.47
C VAL A 141 -0.10 2.38 4.32
N PRO A 142 0.92 1.63 4.78
CA PRO A 142 2.02 2.25 5.52
C PRO A 142 2.76 3.31 4.70
N THR A 143 2.96 3.07 3.41
CA THR A 143 3.61 4.04 2.50
C THR A 143 2.82 5.34 2.43
N ALA A 144 1.50 5.25 2.18
CA ALA A 144 0.62 6.40 2.09
C ALA A 144 0.51 7.15 3.43
N VAL A 145 0.41 6.43 4.55
CA VAL A 145 0.38 7.03 5.89
C VAL A 145 1.67 7.82 6.17
N LEU A 146 2.83 7.23 5.92
CA LEU A 146 4.12 7.91 6.07
C LEU A 146 4.21 9.14 5.17
N GLN A 147 3.80 9.01 3.91
CA GLN A 147 3.84 10.11 2.94
C GLN A 147 2.91 11.26 3.33
N ILE A 148 1.67 10.97 3.77
CA ILE A 148 0.72 11.98 4.26
C ILE A 148 1.28 12.67 5.50
N LEU A 149 1.79 11.91 6.48
CA LEU A 149 2.35 12.48 7.71
C LEU A 149 3.50 13.44 7.40
N PHE A 150 4.46 13.00 6.59
CA PHE A 150 5.58 13.86 6.24
C PHE A 150 5.17 15.05 5.37
N ALA A 151 4.23 14.88 4.44
CA ALA A 151 3.72 15.98 3.62
C ALA A 151 3.04 17.05 4.49
N LEU A 152 2.27 16.64 5.50
CA LEU A 152 1.64 17.54 6.46
C LEU A 152 2.67 18.26 7.34
N ILE A 153 3.72 17.56 7.81
CA ILE A 153 4.83 18.18 8.54
C ILE A 153 5.52 19.23 7.68
N LEU A 154 5.82 18.88 6.43
CA LEU A 154 6.48 19.76 5.47
C LEU A 154 5.62 21.00 5.18
N LEU A 155 4.32 20.81 4.96
CA LEU A 155 3.37 21.89 4.75
C LEU A 155 3.26 22.81 5.99
N SER A 156 3.36 22.23 7.19
CA SER A 156 3.30 22.98 8.45
C SER A 156 4.47 23.96 8.62
N PHE A 157 5.63 23.69 8.02
CA PHE A 157 6.76 24.61 8.02
C PHE A 157 6.53 25.87 7.16
N TYR A 158 5.60 25.85 6.21
CA TYR A 158 5.34 27.01 5.34
C TYR A 158 4.51 28.09 6.05
N HIS A 159 3.49 27.71 6.81
CA HIS A 159 2.65 28.67 7.52
C HIS A 159 1.83 27.97 8.62
N PRO A 160 1.67 28.57 9.83
CA PRO A 160 0.86 27.98 10.91
C PRO A 160 -0.59 27.64 10.53
N PHE A 161 -1.18 28.39 9.59
CA PHE A 161 -2.51 28.09 9.03
C PHE A 161 -2.60 26.68 8.44
N PHE A 162 -1.52 26.17 7.84
CA PHE A 162 -1.51 24.84 7.25
C PHE A 162 -1.55 23.71 8.26
N ILE A 163 -1.16 23.96 9.52
CA ILE A 163 -1.31 22.99 10.61
C ILE A 163 -2.79 22.73 10.86
N ILE A 164 -3.60 23.80 10.93
CA ILE A 164 -5.06 23.72 11.14
C ILE A 164 -5.70 23.01 9.96
N PHE A 165 -5.30 23.37 8.73
CA PHE A 165 -5.79 22.71 7.52
C PHE A 165 -5.43 21.22 7.48
N GLY A 166 -4.19 20.85 7.84
CA GLY A 166 -3.75 19.47 7.92
C GLY A 166 -4.54 18.63 8.92
N LEU A 167 -4.81 19.20 10.10
CA LEU A 167 -5.66 18.58 11.12
C LEU A 167 -7.09 18.36 10.62
N LEU A 168 -7.67 19.37 9.97
CA LEU A 168 -8.99 19.27 9.35
C LEU A 168 -9.03 18.17 8.28
N LEU A 169 -7.97 18.05 7.47
CA LEU A 169 -7.85 17.04 6.42
C LEU A 169 -7.81 15.61 6.99
N LEU A 170 -7.06 15.40 8.08
CA LEU A 170 -7.06 14.11 8.80
C LEU A 170 -8.44 13.76 9.36
N VAL A 171 -9.16 14.73 9.92
CA VAL A 171 -10.54 14.54 10.40
C VAL A 171 -11.46 14.17 9.25
N LEU A 172 -11.32 14.83 8.10
CA LEU A 172 -12.14 14.59 6.91
C LEU A 172 -11.89 13.18 6.35
N ILE A 173 -10.63 12.76 6.26
CA ILE A 173 -10.25 11.39 5.88
C ILE A 173 -10.89 10.39 6.84
N PHE A 174 -10.80 10.62 8.15
CA PHE A 174 -11.39 9.74 9.16
C PHE A 174 -12.90 9.61 9.02
N VAL A 175 -13.60 10.74 8.81
CA VAL A 175 -15.05 10.79 8.60
C VAL A 175 -15.42 10.02 7.33
N VAL A 176 -14.76 10.30 6.20
CA VAL A 176 -15.04 9.60 4.93
C VAL A 176 -14.79 8.10 5.07
N PHE A 177 -13.68 7.68 5.67
CA PHE A 177 -13.42 6.26 5.91
C PHE A 177 -14.49 5.63 6.79
N LYS A 178 -14.87 6.29 7.89
CA LYS A 178 -15.88 5.76 8.82
C LYS A 178 -17.25 5.58 8.15
N PHE A 179 -17.70 6.55 7.36
CA PHE A 179 -19.03 6.51 6.74
C PHE A 179 -19.08 5.68 5.46
N THR A 180 -18.02 5.73 4.65
CA THR A 180 -17.99 5.05 3.35
C THR A 180 -17.56 3.59 3.47
N ALA A 181 -16.61 3.25 4.37
CA ALA A 181 -16.12 1.87 4.45
C ALA A 181 -17.22 0.89 4.89
N ILE A 182 -18.08 1.28 5.84
CA ILE A 182 -19.15 0.43 6.35
C ILE A 182 -20.22 0.21 5.28
N LYS A 183 -20.71 1.31 4.66
CA LYS A 183 -21.72 1.24 3.60
C LYS A 183 -21.20 0.51 2.36
N GLY A 184 -19.93 0.74 2.00
CA GLY A 184 -19.27 0.04 0.90
C GLY A 184 -19.23 -1.47 1.15
N LEU A 185 -18.86 -1.90 2.36
CA LEU A 185 -18.82 -3.31 2.72
C LEU A 185 -20.21 -3.96 2.64
N GLU A 186 -21.23 -3.33 3.21
CA GLU A 186 -22.61 -3.84 3.17
C GLU A 186 -23.12 -3.97 1.73
N THR A 187 -22.88 -2.95 0.91
CA THR A 187 -23.35 -2.94 -0.49
C THR A 187 -22.66 -4.01 -1.32
N SER A 188 -21.33 -4.18 -1.16
CA SER A 188 -20.58 -5.25 -1.84
C SER A 188 -21.01 -6.65 -1.40
N LEU A 189 -21.37 -6.84 -0.12
CA LEU A 189 -21.89 -8.12 0.38
C LEU A 189 -23.29 -8.43 -0.19
N VAL A 190 -24.12 -7.41 -0.39
CA VAL A 190 -25.45 -7.57 -1.01
C VAL A 190 -25.34 -7.90 -2.50
N GLU A 191 -24.46 -7.24 -3.24
CA GLU A 191 -24.21 -7.57 -4.65
C GLU A 191 -23.61 -8.97 -4.82
N SER A 192 -22.63 -9.34 -4.00
CA SER A 192 -22.00 -10.66 -4.06
C SER A 192 -22.95 -11.81 -3.72
N LYS A 193 -24.09 -11.55 -3.05
CA LYS A 193 -25.14 -12.55 -2.80
C LYS A 193 -26.16 -12.68 -3.93
N LYS A 194 -26.19 -11.73 -4.86
CA LYS A 194 -27.10 -11.72 -6.02
C LYS A 194 -26.51 -12.42 -7.24
N ILE A 195 -25.19 -12.61 -7.26
CA ILE A 195 -24.42 -13.39 -8.25
C ILE A 195 -24.32 -14.83 -7.74
#